data_AF-A0A8H5YV67-F1
#
_entry.id   AF-A0A8H5YV67-F1
#
_cell.length_a   1.000
_cell.length_b   1.000
_cell.length_c   1.000
_cell.angle_alpha   90.00
_cell.angle_beta   90.00
_cell.angle_gamma   90.00
#
_symmetry.space_group_name_H-M   'P 1'
#
loop_
_entity.id
_entity.type
_entity.pdbx_description
1 polymer ?
#
loop_
_entity_poly.entity_id
_entity_poly.type
_entity_poly.pdbx_seq_one_letter_code
_entity_poly.pdbx_strand_id
1 'polypeptide(L)'
;MLGSLEKRTSSSRRTTHDFASTVKKIEYTTKVVKIDANNGCVEADYAICTFSIGPEDAQYFLYANPEQRGYYPLFQSLSTPGFIPGSNILFGTVVQQQAYEVEQQSDEKTKKEIMEVLRSMFPDKHVPEPTAFMYPRWSMEEWSYGSYSNWPVGMTLEKHQHLRANVGRLFFARAANGAKFFGHLQGAYFEGQEIRERITRILKGGESEQSQQMKRYKTSHGLTPFEDHDAAKGWSTSLDG
;
A
#
# COMPACT_ATOMS: atom_id res chain seq x y z
N MET A 1 -17.90 -4.35 20.57
CA MET A 1 -17.24 -4.04 19.27
C MET A 1 -18.35 -4.15 18.23
N LEU A 2 -18.69 -3.04 17.58
CA LEU A 2 -19.91 -2.90 16.77
C LEU A 2 -19.71 -3.58 15.42
N GLY A 3 -20.47 -4.64 15.16
CA GLY A 3 -20.53 -5.32 13.87
C GLY A 3 -21.98 -5.39 13.41
N SER A 4 -22.22 -5.14 12.12
CA SER A 4 -23.56 -5.21 11.54
C SER A 4 -23.94 -6.68 11.28
N LEU A 5 -25.05 -7.13 11.86
CA LEU A 5 -25.70 -8.40 11.53
C LEU A 5 -26.84 -8.16 10.53
N GLU A 6 -26.79 -8.80 9.37
CA GLU A 6 -27.91 -8.83 8.42
C GLU A 6 -28.79 -10.07 8.68
N LYS A 7 -30.07 -9.86 8.98
CA LYS A 7 -31.09 -10.92 9.02
C LYS A 7 -31.97 -10.87 7.77
N ARG A 8 -32.19 -12.03 7.12
CA ARG A 8 -33.30 -12.25 6.19
C ARG A 8 -34.32 -13.21 6.82
N THR A 9 -35.46 -12.68 7.26
CA THR A 9 -36.61 -13.49 7.69
C THR A 9 -37.57 -13.71 6.52
N SER A 10 -38.04 -14.95 6.33
CA SER A 10 -38.77 -15.39 5.12
C SER A 10 -40.18 -14.85 4.93
N SER A 11 -40.67 -13.89 5.73
CA SER A 11 -42.02 -13.32 5.56
C SER A 11 -42.13 -11.80 5.54
N SER A 12 -41.02 -11.05 5.38
CA SER A 12 -41.07 -9.59 5.29
C SER A 12 -39.79 -9.06 4.62
N ARG A 13 -39.93 -8.36 3.48
CA ARG A 13 -38.83 -7.66 2.80
C ARG A 13 -38.43 -6.39 3.59
N ARG A 14 -37.92 -6.55 4.81
CA ARG A 14 -37.24 -5.49 5.56
C ARG A 14 -35.83 -5.96 5.91
N THR A 15 -34.84 -5.35 5.28
CA THR A 15 -33.46 -5.42 5.73
C THR A 15 -33.38 -4.70 7.07
N THR A 16 -33.13 -5.44 8.14
CA THR A 16 -32.94 -4.87 9.47
C THR A 16 -31.45 -4.82 9.76
N HIS A 17 -30.94 -3.62 10.05
CA HIS A 17 -29.57 -3.42 10.47
C HIS A 17 -29.59 -3.28 11.99
N ASP A 18 -28.93 -4.20 12.68
CA ASP A 18 -28.76 -4.12 14.12
C ASP A 18 -27.38 -3.59 14.44
N PHE A 19 -27.33 -2.33 14.85
CA PHE A 19 -26.10 -1.64 15.20
C PHE A 19 -25.74 -1.79 16.68
N ALA A 20 -26.56 -2.42 17.54
CA ALA A 20 -26.28 -2.52 18.97
C ALA A 20 -25.73 -3.91 19.39
N SER A 21 -25.69 -4.86 18.47
CA SER A 21 -25.18 -6.21 18.71
C SER A 21 -23.65 -6.27 18.68
N THR A 22 -23.07 -7.01 19.62
CA THR A 22 -21.68 -7.45 19.59
C THR A 22 -21.68 -8.98 19.54
N VAL A 23 -21.14 -9.54 18.46
CA VAL A 23 -20.96 -10.99 18.30
C VAL A 23 -19.96 -11.50 19.33
N LYS A 24 -20.31 -12.58 20.02
CA LYS A 24 -19.48 -13.24 21.02
C LYS A 24 -18.97 -14.60 20.55
N LYS A 25 -19.79 -15.33 19.80
CA LYS A 25 -19.48 -16.69 19.33
C LYS A 25 -20.16 -16.96 18.00
N ILE A 26 -19.48 -17.71 17.14
CA ILE A 26 -20.03 -18.21 15.88
C ILE A 26 -19.82 -19.73 15.85
N GLU A 27 -20.89 -20.48 15.66
CA GLU A 27 -20.88 -21.93 15.44
C GLU A 27 -21.43 -22.22 14.05
N TYR A 28 -20.83 -23.15 13.31
CA TYR A 28 -21.28 -23.48 11.96
C TYR A 28 -21.27 -24.98 11.70
N THR A 29 -22.22 -25.40 10.87
CA THR A 29 -22.30 -26.74 10.30
C THR A 29 -22.43 -26.63 8.78
N THR A 30 -22.55 -27.75 8.07
CA THR A 30 -22.83 -27.75 6.63
C THR A 30 -24.20 -27.21 6.25
N LYS A 31 -25.10 -26.98 7.21
CA LYS A 31 -26.49 -26.55 6.96
C LYS A 31 -26.90 -25.24 7.63
N VAL A 32 -26.21 -24.82 8.68
CA VAL A 32 -26.60 -23.64 9.46
C VAL A 32 -25.39 -22.96 10.10
N VAL A 33 -25.45 -21.65 10.21
CA VAL A 33 -24.58 -20.81 11.03
C VAL A 33 -25.39 -20.21 12.18
N LYS A 34 -24.89 -20.38 13.39
CA LYS A 34 -25.45 -19.85 14.63
C LYS A 34 -24.51 -18.78 15.19
N ILE A 35 -25.04 -17.59 15.42
CA ILE A 35 -24.29 -16.42 15.89
C ILE A 35 -24.87 -16.00 17.24
N ASP A 36 -24.10 -16.16 18.30
CA ASP A 36 -24.44 -15.64 19.62
C ASP A 36 -23.91 -14.21 19.77
N ALA A 37 -24.80 -13.28 20.05
CA ALA A 37 -24.49 -11.88 20.34
C ALA A 37 -24.89 -11.51 21.77
N ASN A 38 -24.45 -10.33 22.23
CA ASN A 38 -24.84 -9.77 23.53
C ASN A 38 -26.36 -9.60 23.72
N ASN A 39 -27.14 -9.48 22.64
CA ASN A 39 -28.58 -9.24 22.66
C ASN A 39 -29.42 -10.43 22.17
N GLY A 40 -28.81 -11.62 22.00
CA GLY A 40 -29.52 -12.84 21.62
C GLY A 40 -28.76 -13.69 20.62
N CYS A 41 -29.42 -14.74 20.13
CA CYS A 41 -28.87 -15.67 19.14
C CYS A 41 -29.57 -15.50 17.79
N VAL A 42 -28.80 -15.63 16.71
CA VAL A 42 -29.28 -15.58 15.32
C VAL A 42 -28.87 -16.86 14.61
N GLU A 43 -29.81 -17.49 13.92
CA GLU A 43 -29.54 -18.62 13.02
C GLU A 43 -29.82 -18.21 11.58
N ALA A 44 -28.93 -18.61 10.67
CA ALA A 44 -29.03 -18.35 9.24
C ALA A 44 -28.37 -19.49 8.43
N ASP A 45 -28.79 -19.68 7.18
CA ASP A 45 -28.18 -20.67 6.29
C ASP A 45 -26.72 -20.30 5.93
N TYR A 46 -26.42 -18.99 5.88
CA TYR A 46 -25.10 -18.45 5.56
C TYR A 46 -24.82 -17.19 6.40
N ALA A 47 -23.55 -16.92 6.66
CA ALA A 47 -23.09 -15.68 7.29
C ALA A 47 -21.86 -15.14 6.56
N ILE A 48 -21.74 -13.81 6.48
CA ILE A 48 -20.55 -13.13 5.98
C ILE A 48 -19.85 -12.48 7.17
N CYS A 49 -18.57 -12.78 7.35
CA CYS A 49 -17.77 -12.26 8.44
C CYS A 49 -16.89 -11.11 7.96
N THR A 50 -17.12 -9.90 8.47
CA THR A 50 -16.34 -8.70 8.13
C THR A 50 -15.68 -8.03 9.33
N PHE A 51 -15.62 -8.70 10.49
CA PHE A 51 -14.95 -8.12 11.65
C PHE A 51 -13.44 -8.01 11.43
N SER A 52 -12.85 -6.94 11.93
CA SER A 52 -11.40 -6.77 11.99
C SER A 52 -10.84 -7.61 13.15
N ILE A 53 -9.73 -8.30 12.92
CA ILE A 53 -9.03 -9.06 13.96
C ILE A 53 -8.28 -8.08 14.87
N GLY A 54 -8.50 -8.16 16.18
CA GLY A 54 -7.75 -7.49 17.26
C GLY A 54 -8.16 -8.10 18.62
N PRO A 55 -7.49 -7.84 19.77
CA PRO A 55 -6.43 -6.88 20.09
C PRO A 55 -5.11 -7.49 20.66
N GLU A 56 -4.96 -8.81 20.77
CA GLU A 56 -3.67 -9.43 21.18
C GLU A 56 -2.69 -9.55 20.00
N ASP A 57 -3.23 -9.59 18.78
CA ASP A 57 -2.49 -9.64 17.50
C ASP A 57 -2.58 -8.33 16.70
N ALA A 58 -2.82 -7.20 17.37
CA ALA A 58 -2.97 -5.92 16.69
C ALA A 58 -1.68 -5.55 15.95
N GLN A 59 -1.67 -5.78 14.64
CA GLN A 59 -0.54 -5.48 13.78
C GLN A 59 -0.42 -3.97 13.53
N TYR A 60 -1.53 -3.24 13.54
CA TYR A 60 -1.56 -1.81 13.21
C TYR A 60 -2.20 -0.99 14.33
N PHE A 61 -1.56 0.12 14.66
CA PHE A 61 -2.05 1.16 15.57
C PHE A 61 -2.21 2.46 14.79
N LEU A 62 -3.40 3.02 14.84
CA LEU A 62 -3.75 4.25 14.13
C LEU A 62 -3.89 5.40 15.13
N TYR A 63 -3.28 6.53 14.79
CA TYR A 63 -3.36 7.76 15.56
C TYR A 63 -3.99 8.86 14.71
N ALA A 64 -4.98 9.55 15.29
CA ALA A 64 -5.66 10.67 14.68
C ALA A 64 -5.38 11.92 15.51
N ASN A 65 -4.39 12.72 15.10
CA ASN A 65 -4.14 14.00 15.73
C ASN A 65 -5.31 14.97 15.43
N PRO A 66 -5.84 15.69 16.44
CA PRO A 66 -6.99 16.57 16.28
C PRO A 66 -6.69 17.85 15.48
N GLU A 67 -5.43 18.26 15.38
CA GLU A 67 -5.01 19.55 14.81
C GLU A 67 -4.24 19.38 13.49
N GLN A 68 -3.42 18.34 13.38
CA GLN A 68 -2.44 18.19 12.31
C GLN A 68 -2.59 16.86 11.55
N ARG A 69 -3.04 16.94 10.30
CA ARG A 69 -3.19 15.78 9.43
C ARG A 69 -1.83 15.12 9.16
N GLY A 70 -1.78 13.80 9.32
CA GLY A 70 -0.61 12.99 9.01
C GLY A 70 0.47 13.00 10.10
N TYR A 71 0.21 13.61 11.26
CA TYR A 71 1.12 13.59 12.40
C TYR A 71 1.19 12.18 12.99
N TYR A 72 2.25 11.45 12.68
CA TYR A 72 2.54 10.06 13.09
C TYR A 72 1.31 9.12 13.13
N PRO A 73 0.61 8.91 12.00
CA PRO A 73 -0.76 8.38 12.00
C PRO A 73 -0.82 6.85 12.04
N LEU A 74 0.29 6.17 11.75
CA LEU A 74 0.33 4.72 11.57
C LEU A 74 1.61 4.15 12.17
N PHE A 75 1.42 3.20 13.08
CA PHE A 75 2.48 2.32 13.59
C PHE A 75 2.11 0.87 13.33
N GLN A 76 3.08 0.08 12.89
CA GLN A 76 2.95 -1.35 12.67
C GLN A 76 3.81 -2.11 13.68
N SER A 77 3.23 -3.03 14.43
CA SER A 77 3.98 -4.00 15.21
C SER A 77 4.61 -5.03 14.28
N LEU A 78 5.92 -5.21 14.38
CA LEU A 78 6.63 -6.32 13.72
C LEU A 78 6.74 -7.55 14.62
N SER A 79 6.10 -7.54 15.80
CA SER A 79 6.14 -8.66 16.75
C SER A 79 5.09 -9.74 16.46
N THR A 80 4.21 -9.53 15.49
CA THR A 80 3.14 -10.48 15.14
C THR A 80 3.69 -11.67 14.32
N PRO A 81 3.02 -12.84 14.36
CA PRO A 81 3.35 -13.97 13.49
C PRO A 81 3.40 -13.56 12.02
N GLY A 82 4.41 -14.02 11.28
CA GLY A 82 4.65 -13.65 9.87
C GLY A 82 5.62 -12.47 9.67
N PHE A 83 6.03 -11.76 10.74
CA PHE A 83 7.09 -10.77 10.72
C PHE A 83 8.30 -11.24 11.52
N ILE A 84 8.59 -10.61 12.66
CA ILE A 84 9.70 -10.93 13.56
C ILE A 84 9.13 -11.14 14.98
N PRO A 85 8.59 -12.34 15.26
CA PRO A 85 7.90 -12.61 16.52
C PRO A 85 8.75 -12.25 17.74
N GLY A 86 8.15 -11.51 18.69
CA GLY A 86 8.81 -11.10 19.93
C GLY A 86 9.88 -10.01 19.78
N SER A 87 10.00 -9.36 18.62
CA SER A 87 11.00 -8.32 18.37
C SER A 87 10.82 -7.03 19.18
N ASN A 88 9.58 -6.73 19.59
CA ASN A 88 9.18 -5.45 20.19
C ASN A 88 9.52 -4.23 19.31
N ILE A 89 9.57 -4.43 17.99
CA ILE A 89 9.81 -3.36 17.01
C ILE A 89 8.48 -2.77 16.56
N LEU A 90 8.38 -1.43 16.62
CA LEU A 90 7.34 -0.65 15.97
C LEU A 90 7.90 0.03 14.73
N PHE A 91 7.22 -0.12 13.60
CA PHE A 91 7.53 0.55 12.35
C PHE A 91 6.52 1.69 12.12
N GLY A 92 7.00 2.94 12.08
CA GLY A 92 6.15 4.11 11.85
C GLY A 92 6.19 4.55 10.39
N THR A 93 5.04 4.95 9.83
CA THR A 93 4.94 5.51 8.48
C THR A 93 4.52 6.97 8.54
N VAL A 94 5.38 7.87 8.06
CA VAL A 94 5.08 9.28 7.84
C VAL A 94 5.07 9.59 6.34
N VAL A 95 4.15 10.43 5.91
CA VAL A 95 3.91 10.74 4.48
C VAL A 95 3.72 12.23 4.25
N GLN A 96 3.85 12.66 2.99
CA GLN A 96 3.61 14.03 2.56
C GLN A 96 4.43 15.05 3.40
N GLN A 97 3.83 16.18 3.76
CA GLN A 97 4.48 17.28 4.46
C GLN A 97 5.20 16.85 5.74
N GLN A 98 4.65 15.87 6.47
CA GLN A 98 5.24 15.35 7.70
C GLN A 98 6.55 14.62 7.46
N ALA A 99 6.73 13.95 6.32
CA ALA A 99 8.01 13.32 5.99
C ALA A 99 9.11 14.40 5.84
N TYR A 100 8.83 15.50 5.15
CA TYR A 100 9.81 16.59 4.99
C TYR A 100 10.15 17.28 6.30
N GLU A 101 9.16 17.48 7.19
CA GLU A 101 9.38 18.06 8.52
C GLU A 101 10.28 17.16 9.38
N VAL A 102 9.98 15.85 9.41
CA VAL A 102 10.75 14.86 10.16
C VAL A 102 12.18 14.72 9.64
N GLU A 103 12.40 14.83 8.32
CA GLU A 103 13.76 14.79 7.76
C GLU A 103 14.59 16.04 8.10
N GLN A 104 13.95 17.19 8.37
CA GLN A 104 14.61 18.46 8.72
C GLN A 104 14.89 18.65 10.22
N GLN A 105 14.59 17.64 11.05
CA GLN A 105 14.84 17.69 12.49
C GLN A 105 15.79 16.59 12.95
N SER A 106 16.28 16.73 14.20
CA SER A 106 17.15 15.75 14.82
C SER A 106 16.37 14.49 15.21
N ASP A 107 17.07 13.36 15.29
CA ASP A 107 16.50 12.09 15.67
C ASP A 107 15.89 12.16 17.09
N GLU A 108 16.49 12.91 18.00
CA GLU A 108 15.98 13.09 19.37
C GLU A 108 14.63 13.81 19.40
N LYS A 109 14.45 14.83 18.55
CA LYS A 109 13.19 15.56 18.46
C LYS A 109 12.10 14.65 17.89
N THR A 110 12.36 13.96 16.77
CA THR A 110 11.40 13.01 16.17
C THR A 110 11.04 11.90 17.16
N LYS A 111 12.04 11.32 17.84
CA LYS A 111 11.81 10.27 18.84
C LYS A 111 10.91 10.78 19.96
N LYS A 112 11.16 11.98 20.47
CA LYS A 112 10.34 12.58 21.54
C LYS A 112 8.88 12.74 21.10
N GLU A 113 8.64 13.28 19.92
CA GLU A 113 7.29 13.46 19.36
C GLU A 113 6.56 12.11 19.19
N ILE A 114 7.24 11.10 18.65
CA ILE A 114 6.68 9.73 18.53
C ILE A 114 6.35 9.15 19.90
N MET A 115 7.22 9.32 20.90
CA MET A 115 6.98 8.81 22.25
C MET A 115 5.81 9.52 22.93
N GLU A 116 5.59 10.80 22.70
CA GLU A 116 4.41 11.53 23.14
C GLU A 116 3.13 10.96 22.51
N VAL A 117 3.15 10.70 21.20
CA VAL A 117 2.05 10.04 20.49
C VAL A 117 1.76 8.66 21.08
N LEU A 118 2.76 7.78 21.17
CA LEU A 118 2.57 6.41 21.67
C LEU A 118 2.05 6.39 23.12
N ARG A 119 2.57 7.26 24.00
CA ARG A 119 2.06 7.39 25.37
C ARG A 119 0.63 7.90 25.43
N SER A 120 0.24 8.80 24.53
CA SER A 120 -1.14 9.27 24.42
C SER A 120 -2.11 8.19 23.92
N MET A 121 -1.64 7.28 23.05
CA MET A 121 -2.43 6.16 22.54
C MET A 121 -2.68 5.08 23.60
N PHE A 122 -1.73 4.91 24.53
CA PHE A 122 -1.77 3.88 25.57
C PHE A 122 -1.63 4.47 26.98
N PRO A 123 -2.57 5.32 27.44
CA PRO A 123 -2.45 6.06 28.70
C PRO A 123 -2.35 5.14 29.93
N ASP A 124 -2.97 3.96 29.87
CA ASP A 124 -2.98 2.99 30.98
C ASP A 124 -1.82 1.98 30.92
N LYS A 125 -0.84 2.19 30.01
CA LYS A 125 0.31 1.31 29.83
C LYS A 125 1.61 2.06 30.05
N HIS A 126 2.59 1.36 30.64
CA HIS A 126 3.95 1.87 30.65
C HIS A 126 4.58 1.68 29.26
N VAL A 127 4.81 2.78 28.54
CA VAL A 127 5.51 2.79 27.26
C VAL A 127 6.97 3.22 27.50
N PRO A 128 7.93 2.27 27.54
CA PRO A 128 9.32 2.58 27.85
C PRO A 128 10.01 3.30 26.69
N GLU A 129 11.15 3.95 26.96
CA GLU A 129 12.02 4.47 25.91
C GLU A 129 12.53 3.34 25.00
N PRO A 130 12.62 3.56 23.67
CA PRO A 130 13.14 2.55 22.77
C PRO A 130 14.65 2.39 22.95
N THR A 131 15.14 1.15 22.84
CA THR A 131 16.59 0.85 22.92
C THR A 131 17.35 1.28 21.65
N ALA A 132 16.64 1.45 20.54
CA ALA A 132 17.19 1.94 19.28
C ALA A 132 16.11 2.74 18.52
N PHE A 133 16.53 3.74 17.76
CA PHE A 133 15.65 4.58 16.95
C PHE A 133 16.39 5.01 15.69
N MET A 134 15.78 4.82 14.53
CA MET A 134 16.36 5.22 13.25
C MET A 134 15.27 5.43 12.19
N TYR A 135 15.54 6.34 11.25
CA TYR A 135 14.81 6.45 10.00
C TYR A 135 15.73 7.08 8.95
N PRO A 136 15.64 6.64 7.67
CA PRO A 136 16.38 7.26 6.58
C PRO A 136 15.77 8.63 6.21
N ARG A 137 16.62 9.56 5.76
CA ARG A 137 16.20 10.88 5.22
C ARG A 137 16.16 10.84 3.70
N TRP A 138 15.25 10.04 3.14
CA TRP A 138 15.27 9.68 1.72
C TRP A 138 15.30 10.88 0.77
N SER A 139 14.67 12.01 1.12
CA SER A 139 14.68 13.20 0.25
C SER A 139 16.03 13.93 0.22
N MET A 140 16.87 13.70 1.23
CA MET A 140 18.20 14.30 1.37
C MET A 140 19.33 13.36 0.94
N GLU A 141 19.06 12.07 0.74
CA GLU A 141 20.07 11.11 0.28
C GLU A 141 20.45 11.38 -1.19
N GLU A 142 21.73 11.66 -1.45
CA GLU A 142 22.24 12.07 -2.78
C GLU A 142 22.01 11.01 -3.88
N TRP A 143 21.84 9.75 -3.50
CA TRP A 143 21.58 8.65 -4.45
C TRP A 143 20.09 8.31 -4.59
N SER A 144 19.19 8.99 -3.88
CA SER A 144 17.75 8.71 -3.89
C SER A 144 16.89 9.94 -4.19
N TYR A 145 17.11 11.05 -3.49
CA TYR A 145 16.31 12.29 -3.54
C TYR A 145 14.78 12.06 -3.37
N GLY A 146 14.39 11.01 -2.66
CA GLY A 146 13.01 10.61 -2.47
C GLY A 146 12.86 9.11 -2.23
N SER A 147 11.65 8.67 -1.94
CA SER A 147 11.35 7.27 -1.61
C SER A 147 11.06 6.44 -2.86
N TYR A 148 10.02 6.79 -3.61
CA TYR A 148 9.56 6.09 -4.81
C TYR A 148 8.78 7.02 -5.73
N SER A 149 8.69 6.63 -7.00
CA SER A 149 7.93 7.39 -8.00
C SER A 149 6.43 7.33 -7.72
N ASN A 150 5.76 8.47 -7.87
CA ASN A 150 4.32 8.57 -8.00
C ASN A 150 3.97 9.19 -9.36
N TRP A 151 2.75 8.94 -9.85
CA TRP A 151 2.23 9.67 -11.00
C TRP A 151 1.55 10.95 -10.52
N PRO A 152 2.16 12.13 -10.75
CA PRO A 152 1.56 13.39 -10.34
C PRO A 152 0.32 13.71 -11.18
N VAL A 153 -0.46 14.69 -10.69
CA VAL A 153 -1.56 15.27 -11.47
C VAL A 153 -1.03 15.73 -12.84
N GLY A 154 -1.70 15.29 -13.90
CA GLY A 154 -1.32 15.61 -15.29
C GLY A 154 -0.25 14.70 -15.90
N MET A 155 0.20 13.65 -15.21
CA MET A 155 0.94 12.55 -15.85
C MET A 155 0.02 11.77 -16.80
N THR A 156 0.52 11.44 -17.99
CA THR A 156 -0.20 10.67 -19.01
C THR A 156 0.62 9.45 -19.42
N LEU A 157 0.00 8.43 -20.03
CA LEU A 157 0.73 7.26 -20.53
C LEU A 157 1.82 7.66 -21.53
N GLU A 158 1.54 8.62 -22.41
CA GLU A 158 2.52 9.13 -23.37
C GLU A 158 3.72 9.79 -22.69
N LYS A 159 3.47 10.64 -21.67
CA LYS A 159 4.53 11.26 -20.85
C LYS A 159 5.35 10.21 -20.09
N HIS A 160 4.68 9.17 -19.58
CA HIS A 160 5.37 8.07 -18.93
C HIS A 160 6.23 7.25 -19.91
N GLN A 161 5.73 6.94 -21.12
CA GLN A 161 6.54 6.28 -22.16
C GLN A 161 7.76 7.12 -22.57
N HIS A 162 7.65 8.46 -22.55
CA HIS A 162 8.82 9.31 -22.79
C HIS A 162 9.94 9.11 -21.77
N LEU A 163 9.61 8.86 -20.49
CA LEU A 163 10.61 8.56 -19.47
C LEU A 163 11.33 7.23 -19.72
N ARG A 164 10.68 6.32 -20.46
CA ARG A 164 11.23 5.01 -20.85
C ARG A 164 12.02 5.07 -22.17
N ALA A 165 11.82 6.12 -22.96
CA ALA A 165 12.42 6.23 -24.28
C ALA A 165 13.95 6.29 -24.18
N ASN A 166 14.62 5.34 -24.82
CA ASN A 166 16.07 5.27 -24.86
C ASN A 166 16.64 6.36 -25.78
N VAL A 167 17.91 6.73 -25.54
CA VAL A 167 18.66 7.68 -26.38
C VAL A 167 19.73 6.90 -27.14
N GLY A 168 19.40 6.50 -28.38
CA GLY A 168 20.28 5.64 -29.18
C GLY A 168 20.49 4.30 -28.50
N ARG A 169 21.71 4.01 -28.05
CA ARG A 169 22.05 2.76 -27.33
C ARG A 169 21.97 2.88 -25.80
N LEU A 170 21.57 4.04 -25.27
CA LEU A 170 21.37 4.25 -23.83
C LEU A 170 19.92 3.96 -23.44
N PHE A 171 19.68 2.79 -22.82
CA PHE A 171 18.38 2.37 -22.33
C PHE A 171 18.21 2.68 -20.83
N PHE A 172 16.96 2.90 -20.40
CA PHE A 172 16.62 3.22 -19.01
C PHE A 172 15.71 2.15 -18.42
N ALA A 173 16.16 1.52 -17.33
CA ALA A 173 15.38 0.56 -16.55
C ALA A 173 15.34 1.00 -15.09
N ARG A 174 14.15 1.38 -14.58
CA ARG A 174 13.96 1.87 -13.21
C ARG A 174 12.57 1.50 -12.70
N ALA A 175 12.38 1.53 -11.38
CA ALA A 175 11.05 1.37 -10.77
C ALA A 175 10.02 2.35 -11.36
N ALA A 176 10.43 3.56 -11.72
CA ALA A 176 9.58 4.59 -12.31
C ALA A 176 9.16 4.33 -13.76
N ASN A 177 9.74 3.34 -14.43
CA ASN A 177 9.56 3.11 -15.86
C ASN A 177 8.46 2.10 -16.17
N GLY A 178 7.99 1.31 -15.21
CA GLY A 178 6.91 0.34 -15.43
C GLY A 178 5.54 0.93 -15.10
N ALA A 179 4.63 1.08 -16.07
CA ALA A 179 3.33 1.72 -15.81
C ALA A 179 2.42 0.90 -14.88
N LYS A 180 2.62 -0.43 -14.82
CA LYS A 180 1.85 -1.35 -13.96
C LYS A 180 2.32 -1.38 -12.52
N PHE A 181 3.63 -1.26 -12.30
CA PHE A 181 4.28 -1.48 -11.01
C PHE A 181 5.20 -0.31 -10.63
N PHE A 182 4.87 0.91 -11.08
CA PHE A 182 5.68 2.08 -10.73
C PHE A 182 5.72 2.26 -9.22
N GLY A 183 6.88 2.66 -8.71
CA GLY A 183 7.11 2.82 -7.28
C GLY A 183 7.26 1.51 -6.50
N HIS A 184 7.22 0.35 -7.16
CA HIS A 184 7.44 -0.95 -6.52
C HIS A 184 8.72 -1.65 -6.98
N LEU A 185 9.27 -2.50 -6.11
CA LEU A 185 10.49 -3.27 -6.37
C LEU A 185 10.36 -4.17 -7.61
N GLN A 186 9.24 -4.90 -7.73
CA GLN A 186 8.99 -5.76 -8.89
C GLN A 186 8.92 -4.98 -10.21
N GLY A 187 8.51 -3.70 -10.18
CA GLY A 187 8.56 -2.84 -11.34
C GLY A 187 9.99 -2.63 -11.84
N ALA A 188 10.93 -2.34 -10.92
CA ALA A 188 12.34 -2.24 -11.27
C ALA A 188 12.91 -3.55 -11.83
N TYR A 189 12.55 -4.67 -11.22
CA TYR A 189 12.99 -5.99 -11.66
C TYR A 189 12.54 -6.32 -13.08
N PHE A 190 11.24 -6.15 -13.38
CA PHE A 190 10.69 -6.46 -14.69
C PHE A 190 11.17 -5.50 -15.78
N GLU A 191 11.31 -4.20 -15.49
CA GLU A 191 11.93 -3.26 -16.44
C GLU A 191 13.39 -3.65 -16.76
N GLY A 192 14.14 -4.11 -15.75
CA GLY A 192 15.50 -4.62 -15.97
C GLY A 192 15.53 -5.85 -16.88
N GLN A 193 14.59 -6.79 -16.68
CA GLN A 193 14.48 -7.98 -17.56
C GLN A 193 14.08 -7.61 -18.99
N GLU A 194 13.13 -6.69 -19.16
CA GLU A 194 12.63 -6.25 -20.47
C GLU A 194 13.74 -5.62 -21.30
N ILE A 195 14.48 -4.67 -20.71
CA ILE A 195 15.57 -3.98 -21.40
C ILE A 195 16.72 -4.94 -21.73
N ARG A 196 17.04 -5.87 -20.82
CA ARG A 196 18.04 -6.93 -21.08
C ARG A 196 17.65 -7.78 -22.29
N GLU A 197 16.38 -8.17 -22.40
CA GLU A 197 15.91 -8.99 -23.52
C GLU A 197 15.99 -8.24 -24.84
N ARG A 198 15.60 -6.96 -24.87
CA ARG A 198 15.74 -6.11 -26.06
C ARG A 198 17.18 -6.03 -26.54
N ILE A 199 18.10 -5.71 -25.64
CA ILE A 199 19.54 -5.62 -25.96
C ILE A 199 20.05 -6.99 -26.44
N THR A 200 19.60 -8.08 -25.85
CA THR A 200 19.99 -9.44 -26.28
C THR A 200 19.52 -9.75 -27.70
N ARG A 201 18.31 -9.34 -28.11
CA ARG A 201 17.81 -9.53 -29.48
C ARG A 201 18.65 -8.76 -30.51
N ILE A 202 19.06 -7.53 -30.16
CA ILE A 202 19.98 -6.72 -30.99
C ILE A 202 21.32 -7.45 -31.15
N LEU A 203 21.95 -7.85 -30.04
CA LEU A 203 23.31 -8.42 -30.07
C LEU A 203 23.39 -9.77 -30.78
N LYS A 204 22.31 -10.56 -30.75
CA LYS A 204 22.23 -11.84 -31.47
C LYS A 204 21.92 -11.69 -32.96
N GLY A 205 21.70 -10.47 -33.46
CA GLY A 205 21.29 -10.22 -34.84
C GLY A 205 19.89 -10.74 -35.17
N GLY A 206 19.07 -11.03 -34.15
CA GLY A 206 17.70 -11.53 -34.34
C GLY A 206 16.72 -10.42 -34.72
N GLU A 207 17.03 -9.17 -34.36
CA GLU A 207 16.24 -7.99 -34.67
C GLU A 207 17.13 -6.76 -34.86
N SER A 208 16.64 -5.74 -35.57
CA SER A 208 17.40 -4.52 -35.80
C SER A 208 17.41 -3.62 -34.56
N GLU A 209 18.45 -2.80 -34.39
CA GLU A 209 18.48 -1.77 -33.34
C GLU A 209 17.27 -0.84 -33.41
N GLN A 210 16.79 -0.57 -34.63
CA GLN A 210 15.64 0.29 -34.88
C GLN A 210 14.32 -0.33 -34.39
N SER A 211 14.11 -1.65 -34.54
CA SER A 211 12.88 -2.30 -34.05
C SER A 211 12.82 -2.41 -32.53
N GLN A 212 13.97 -2.34 -31.87
CA GLN A 212 14.07 -2.46 -30.41
C GLN A 212 14.06 -1.12 -29.67
N GLN A 213 13.98 0.02 -30.40
CA GLN A 213 13.83 1.34 -29.79
C GLN A 213 12.50 1.45 -29.03
N MET A 214 12.55 2.05 -27.85
CA MET A 214 11.37 2.37 -27.05
C MET A 214 10.58 3.51 -27.69
N LYS A 215 9.25 3.45 -27.55
CA LYS A 215 8.35 4.41 -28.20
C LYS A 215 8.57 5.82 -27.66
N ARG A 216 8.79 6.76 -28.58
CA ARG A 216 8.85 8.21 -28.31
C ARG A 216 7.76 8.92 -29.09
N TYR A 217 6.86 9.61 -28.40
CA TYR A 217 5.82 10.42 -29.00
C TYR A 217 6.38 11.80 -29.36
N LYS A 218 6.06 12.30 -30.55
CA LYS A 218 6.50 13.64 -31.00
C LYS A 218 5.65 14.75 -30.39
N THR A 219 4.37 14.45 -30.17
CA THR A 219 3.38 15.33 -29.55
C THR A 219 2.77 14.56 -28.40
N SER A 220 2.75 15.14 -27.21
CA SER A 220 2.06 14.58 -26.04
C SER A 220 0.74 15.29 -25.84
N HIS A 221 -0.34 14.53 -25.73
CA HIS A 221 -1.66 15.04 -25.42
C HIS A 221 -1.82 15.19 -23.89
N GLY A 222 -2.69 16.12 -23.49
CA GLY A 222 -2.90 16.45 -22.07
C GLY A 222 -3.63 15.38 -21.27
N LEU A 223 -4.29 14.43 -21.96
CA LEU A 223 -5.10 13.38 -21.37
C LEU A 223 -4.72 12.02 -21.97
N THR A 224 -5.01 10.96 -21.23
CA THR A 224 -4.93 9.57 -21.74
C THR A 224 -6.37 9.08 -21.93
N PRO A 225 -6.88 8.99 -23.17
CA PRO A 225 -8.19 8.39 -23.44
C PRO A 225 -8.29 6.96 -22.89
N PHE A 226 -9.49 6.49 -22.56
CA PHE A 226 -9.67 5.13 -22.04
C PHE A 226 -9.13 4.06 -23.01
N GLU A 227 -9.39 4.25 -24.31
CA GLU A 227 -8.90 3.40 -25.41
C GLU A 227 -7.37 3.35 -25.55
N ASP A 228 -6.64 4.23 -24.86
CA ASP A 228 -5.18 4.30 -24.90
C ASP A 228 -4.51 3.44 -23.80
N HIS A 229 -5.29 2.74 -22.99
CA HIS A 229 -4.80 1.84 -21.95
C HIS A 229 -4.53 0.45 -22.53
N ASP A 230 -3.49 0.36 -23.37
CA ASP A 230 -3.07 -0.89 -24.02
C ASP A 230 -1.57 -1.20 -23.83
N ALA A 231 -1.19 -2.45 -24.07
CA ALA A 231 0.19 -2.91 -23.90
C ALA A 231 1.19 -2.19 -24.84
N ALA A 232 0.78 -1.77 -26.02
CA ALA A 232 1.62 -1.04 -26.98
C ALA A 232 1.87 0.43 -26.56
N LYS A 233 1.02 0.99 -25.70
CA LYS A 233 1.19 2.28 -25.01
C LYS A 233 1.79 2.09 -23.60
N GLY A 234 2.23 0.85 -23.32
CA GLY A 234 2.93 0.42 -22.12
C GLY A 234 2.05 0.22 -20.89
N TRP A 235 0.75 0.05 -21.11
CA TRP A 235 -0.21 -0.41 -20.11
C TRP A 235 -0.53 -1.90 -20.35
N SER A 236 0.34 -2.80 -19.86
CA SER A 236 0.13 -4.24 -20.01
C SER A 236 -0.68 -4.81 -18.83
N THR A 237 -1.96 -5.12 -19.04
CA THR A 237 -2.79 -5.82 -18.05
C THR A 237 -2.74 -7.34 -18.24
N SER A 238 -1.57 -7.97 -18.20
CA SER A 238 -1.52 -9.43 -18.14
C SER A 238 -1.53 -9.90 -16.68
N LEU A 239 -2.74 -10.20 -16.18
CA LEU A 239 -3.01 -11.40 -15.37
C LEU A 239 -3.62 -12.52 -16.23
N ASP A 240 -3.62 -12.35 -17.56
CA ASP A 240 -3.99 -13.41 -18.50
C ASP A 240 -2.75 -14.26 -18.78
N GLY A 241 -2.50 -15.20 -17.88
CA GLY A 241 -1.47 -16.23 -17.94
C GLY A 241 -1.77 -17.30 -16.92
#